data_AF-A0ABD1CGQ3-F1
#
_entry.id   AF-A0ABD1CGQ3-F1
#
_cell.length_a   1.000
_cell.length_b   1.000
_cell.length_c   1.000
_cell.angle_alpha   90.00
_cell.angle_beta   90.00
_cell.angle_gamma   90.00
#
_symmetry.space_group_name_H-M   'P 1'
#
loop_
_entity.id
_entity.type
_entity.pdbx_description
1 polymer ?
#
loop_
_entity_poly.entity_id
_entity_poly.type
_entity_poly.pdbx_seq_one_letter_code
_entity_poly.pdbx_strand_id
1 'polypeptide(L)'
;AEFMLKNAAECLREGGYFIGTIPDANEIMKRQRAAGSDTFGHDVYKITFLCDTEQPPLFGAKYNFQLDGVVDCKKFFVQFPTLIKLALEHGLRLVEKQRFDEFYSESGRSLIEKIQALETFPGQSRDKREQQQNVGEYSHAQGHLDQKRASGSRFQKVGTLSKSEWEASTLYMFFAFQKMKTNWDKNGKPSRAVQSDQAGFESYQKNYVAFVKTLKIDADENERRACAGTKYGINDATMLGLREEDKTIPLKNLTIETAICWKALLEFIQHTESDELDAYRRDFADTPTLCNYIRQLVYDPSKTTDKLQKMYFQSMMQKLLEIAASYDLGDEVSRENLKKVLAEMLACGDLGEGNVKTIMVIFERLVGDVEERFRFCVDLINGILEPSRADVSNTSRSLVDEYLEKNPDKSLQMKISSLRLNIMDLKEQEMDKVNKKD
;
A
#
# COMPACT_ATOMS: atom_id res chain seq x y z
N ALA A 1 -13.19 15.50 4.29
CA ALA A 1 -13.71 14.12 4.38
C ALA A 1 -14.18 13.81 5.81
N GLU A 2 -13.31 13.99 6.81
CA GLU A 2 -13.63 13.76 8.24
C GLU A 2 -14.91 14.46 8.71
N PHE A 3 -15.05 15.77 8.47
CA PHE A 3 -16.27 16.50 8.86
C PHE A 3 -17.56 15.92 8.27
N MET A 4 -17.53 15.43 7.02
CA MET A 4 -18.71 14.82 6.39
C MET A 4 -19.10 13.52 7.12
N LEU A 5 -18.13 12.67 7.43
CA LEU A 5 -18.36 11.40 8.13
C LEU A 5 -18.76 11.62 9.58
N LYS A 6 -18.14 12.59 10.25
CA LYS A 6 -18.54 13.02 11.59
C LYS A 6 -20.01 13.44 11.62
N ASN A 7 -20.41 14.34 10.72
CA ASN A 7 -21.78 14.83 10.64
C ASN A 7 -22.78 13.69 10.35
N ALA A 8 -22.44 12.78 9.44
CA ALA A 8 -23.27 11.61 9.17
C ALA A 8 -23.38 10.70 10.42
N ALA A 9 -22.26 10.43 11.08
CA ALA A 9 -22.18 9.50 12.21
C ALA A 9 -22.83 10.04 13.49
N GLU A 10 -22.84 11.35 13.73
CA GLU A 10 -23.45 11.98 14.91
C GLU A 10 -24.98 12.06 14.80
N CYS A 11 -25.51 12.15 13.58
CA CYS A 11 -26.95 12.17 13.32
C CYS A 11 -27.59 10.76 13.32
N LEU A 12 -26.78 9.69 13.33
CA LEU A 12 -27.25 8.32 13.31
C LEU A 12 -27.43 7.75 14.72
N ARG A 13 -28.59 7.15 14.95
CA ARG A 13 -28.80 6.27 16.11
C ARG A 13 -27.94 5.02 15.95
N GLU A 14 -27.61 4.38 17.07
CA GLU A 14 -26.92 3.09 17.06
C GLU A 14 -27.70 2.07 16.20
N GLY A 15 -26.97 1.32 15.37
CA GLY A 15 -27.56 0.41 14.39
C GLY A 15 -28.15 1.08 13.14
N GLY A 16 -28.23 2.42 13.10
CA GLY A 16 -28.66 3.18 11.92
C GLY A 16 -27.64 3.12 10.79
N TYR A 17 -28.08 3.42 9.56
CA TYR A 17 -27.27 3.26 8.35
C TYR A 17 -26.91 4.58 7.68
N PHE A 18 -25.64 4.75 7.33
CA PHE A 18 -25.15 5.75 6.38
C PHE A 18 -25.02 5.09 5.01
N ILE A 19 -25.92 5.45 4.11
CA ILE A 19 -26.05 4.84 2.78
C ILE A 19 -25.70 5.90 1.74
N GLY A 20 -24.97 5.51 0.70
CA GLY A 20 -24.62 6.42 -0.38
C GLY A 20 -24.21 5.71 -1.66
N THR A 21 -24.11 6.52 -2.71
CA THR A 21 -23.58 6.12 -4.01
C THR A 21 -22.39 7.01 -4.34
N ILE A 22 -21.37 6.42 -4.95
CA ILE A 22 -20.13 7.14 -5.25
C ILE A 22 -19.47 6.57 -6.50
N PRO A 23 -18.77 7.39 -7.30
CA PRO A 23 -17.96 6.87 -8.39
C PRO A 23 -16.86 5.91 -7.87
N ASP A 24 -16.70 4.78 -8.53
CA ASP A 24 -15.68 3.79 -8.24
C ASP A 24 -14.33 4.23 -8.80
N ALA A 25 -13.45 4.64 -7.88
CA ALA A 25 -12.09 5.04 -8.21
C ALA A 25 -11.32 3.94 -8.96
N ASN A 26 -11.51 2.66 -8.62
CA ASN A 26 -10.80 1.57 -9.28
C ASN A 26 -11.26 1.40 -10.72
N GLU A 27 -12.57 1.49 -10.96
CA GLU A 27 -13.14 1.38 -12.31
C GLU A 27 -12.75 2.59 -13.18
N ILE A 28 -12.79 3.80 -12.62
CA ILE A 28 -12.34 5.02 -13.32
C ILE A 28 -10.86 4.91 -13.70
N MET A 29 -9.99 4.50 -12.78
CA MET A 29 -8.55 4.33 -13.06
C MET A 29 -8.30 3.21 -14.05
N LYS A 30 -9.05 2.10 -14.00
CA LYS A 30 -8.96 1.01 -14.97
C LYS A 30 -9.29 1.50 -16.39
N ARG A 31 -10.35 2.30 -16.55
CA ARG A 31 -10.73 2.87 -17.85
C ARG A 31 -9.73 3.91 -18.34
N GLN A 32 -9.18 4.74 -17.45
CA GLN A 32 -8.11 5.68 -17.79
C GLN A 32 -6.87 4.96 -18.34
N ARG A 33 -6.42 3.91 -17.65
CA ARG A 33 -5.26 3.10 -18.10
C ARG A 33 -5.51 2.42 -19.44
N ALA A 34 -6.73 1.91 -19.65
CA ALA A 34 -7.10 1.32 -20.93
C ALA A 34 -7.16 2.34 -22.07
N ALA A 35 -7.55 3.58 -21.76
CA ALA A 35 -7.59 4.67 -22.74
C ALA A 35 -6.20 5.24 -23.06
N GLY A 36 -5.22 5.10 -22.15
CA GLY A 36 -3.85 5.61 -22.34
C GLY A 36 -3.79 7.14 -22.47
N SER A 37 -4.76 7.85 -21.88
CA SER A 37 -4.95 9.30 -22.00
C SER A 37 -5.48 9.88 -20.70
N ASP A 38 -5.22 11.17 -20.46
CA ASP A 38 -5.79 11.93 -19.33
C ASP A 38 -7.26 12.28 -19.53
N THR A 39 -7.88 11.86 -20.63
CA THR A 39 -9.30 12.02 -20.87
C THR A 39 -9.89 10.78 -21.53
N PHE A 40 -11.01 10.30 -20.99
CA PHE A 40 -11.78 9.19 -21.55
C PHE A 40 -13.29 9.42 -21.39
N GLY A 41 -14.08 8.73 -22.20
CA GLY A 41 -15.53 8.84 -22.23
C GLY A 41 -16.08 8.97 -23.64
N HIS A 42 -17.35 9.32 -23.75
CA HIS A 42 -18.10 9.50 -25.00
C HIS A 42 -19.16 10.59 -24.79
N ASP A 43 -20.14 10.70 -25.70
CA ASP A 43 -21.08 11.83 -25.72
C ASP A 43 -21.97 11.92 -24.47
N VAL A 44 -22.20 10.80 -23.76
CA VAL A 44 -23.01 10.78 -22.53
C VAL A 44 -22.20 11.18 -21.30
N TYR A 45 -20.95 10.70 -21.16
CA TYR A 45 -20.09 11.10 -20.05
C TYR A 45 -18.64 11.27 -20.49
N LYS A 46 -17.95 12.22 -19.88
CA LYS A 46 -16.54 12.47 -20.12
C LYS A 46 -15.81 12.78 -18.82
N ILE A 47 -14.67 12.11 -18.63
CA ILE A 47 -13.80 12.30 -17.47
C ILE A 47 -12.46 12.84 -17.97
N THR A 48 -12.03 13.96 -17.39
CA THR A 48 -10.72 14.57 -17.65
C THR A 48 -9.96 14.67 -16.34
N PHE A 49 -8.79 14.04 -16.26
CA PHE A 49 -7.95 14.05 -15.07
C PHE A 49 -7.27 15.39 -14.90
N LEU A 50 -7.24 15.88 -13.66
CA LEU A 50 -6.60 17.13 -13.27
C LEU A 50 -5.50 16.89 -12.22
N CYS A 51 -5.04 15.64 -12.10
CA CYS A 51 -3.99 15.18 -11.22
C CYS A 51 -3.14 14.11 -11.90
N ASP A 52 -2.01 13.78 -11.30
CA ASP A 52 -1.17 12.64 -11.72
C ASP A 52 -1.98 11.33 -11.70
N THR A 53 -1.94 10.58 -12.80
CA THR A 53 -2.65 9.31 -13.01
C THR A 53 -1.79 8.09 -12.63
N GLU A 54 -0.46 8.23 -12.59
CA GLU A 54 0.46 7.18 -12.17
C GLU A 54 0.49 7.07 -10.64
N GLN A 55 0.58 8.22 -9.96
CA GLN A 55 0.60 8.31 -8.50
C GLN A 55 -0.41 9.33 -7.97
N PRO A 56 -1.72 9.03 -8.03
CA PRO A 56 -2.75 9.96 -7.57
C PRO A 56 -2.63 10.19 -6.06
N PRO A 57 -2.73 11.45 -5.58
CA PRO A 57 -2.67 11.74 -4.16
C PRO A 57 -3.85 11.13 -3.41
N LEU A 58 -3.62 10.72 -2.15
CA LEU A 58 -4.63 10.07 -1.29
C LEU A 58 -5.88 10.94 -1.11
N PHE A 59 -5.69 12.26 -1.01
CA PHE A 59 -6.75 13.26 -0.95
C PHE A 59 -6.47 14.37 -1.96
N GLY A 60 -7.53 14.95 -2.52
CA GLY A 60 -7.40 16.08 -3.44
C GLY A 60 -7.05 15.70 -4.88
N ALA A 61 -7.01 14.41 -5.21
CA ALA A 61 -6.92 13.94 -6.60
C ALA A 61 -8.18 14.37 -7.35
N LYS A 62 -8.05 15.38 -8.22
CA LYS A 62 -9.16 16.02 -8.92
C LYS A 62 -9.35 15.45 -10.32
N TYR A 63 -10.60 15.34 -10.73
CA TYR A 63 -10.97 15.13 -12.12
C TYR A 63 -12.19 15.98 -12.45
N ASN A 64 -12.32 16.38 -13.71
CA ASN A 64 -13.55 16.95 -14.23
C ASN A 64 -14.48 15.83 -14.66
N PHE A 65 -15.74 15.89 -14.23
CA PHE A 65 -16.78 14.94 -14.60
C PHE A 65 -17.88 15.67 -15.34
N GLN A 66 -18.02 15.32 -16.62
CA GLN A 66 -19.10 15.76 -17.48
C GLN A 66 -20.08 14.61 -17.67
N LEU A 67 -21.36 14.87 -17.48
CA LEU A 67 -22.47 13.99 -17.79
C LEU A 67 -23.50 14.83 -18.55
N ASP A 68 -23.79 14.43 -19.78
CA ASP A 68 -24.61 15.18 -20.71
C ASP A 68 -25.98 15.51 -20.11
N GLY A 69 -26.42 16.74 -20.30
CA GLY A 69 -27.67 17.27 -19.75
C GLY A 69 -27.78 17.35 -18.22
N VAL A 70 -26.77 16.93 -17.45
CA VAL A 70 -26.87 16.82 -15.98
C VAL A 70 -25.82 17.66 -15.24
N VAL A 71 -24.53 17.43 -15.49
CA VAL A 71 -23.47 18.06 -14.69
C VAL A 71 -22.15 18.22 -15.45
N ASP A 72 -21.49 19.34 -15.23
CA ASP A 72 -20.07 19.55 -15.55
C ASP A 72 -19.38 20.12 -14.31
N CYS A 73 -18.70 19.26 -13.54
CA CYS A 73 -18.11 19.68 -12.28
C CYS A 73 -16.81 18.95 -11.93
N LYS A 74 -16.00 19.64 -11.11
CA LYS A 74 -14.81 19.05 -10.50
C LYS A 74 -15.23 18.12 -9.38
N LYS A 75 -14.77 16.87 -9.46
CA LYS A 75 -14.93 15.84 -8.44
C LYS A 75 -13.57 15.43 -7.88
N PHE A 76 -13.61 14.70 -6.78
CA PHE A 76 -12.43 14.14 -6.14
C PHE A 76 -12.49 12.61 -6.19
N PHE A 77 -11.34 11.97 -6.42
CA PHE A 77 -11.22 10.54 -6.22
C PHE A 77 -11.44 10.19 -4.77
N VAL A 78 -12.24 9.15 -4.56
CA VAL A 78 -12.43 8.56 -3.24
C VAL A 78 -11.93 7.13 -3.30
N GLN A 79 -10.73 6.93 -2.77
CA GLN A 79 -10.22 5.59 -2.54
C GLN A 79 -11.10 4.95 -1.46
N PHE A 80 -11.95 4.01 -1.88
CA PHE A 80 -12.92 3.39 -0.99
C PHE A 80 -12.32 2.81 0.30
N PRO A 81 -11.12 2.19 0.29
CA PRO A 81 -10.50 1.74 1.53
C PRO A 81 -10.19 2.86 2.51
N THR A 82 -9.81 4.04 2.01
CA THR A 82 -9.61 5.24 2.83
C THR A 82 -10.93 5.73 3.43
N LEU A 83 -12.02 5.66 2.67
CA LEU A 83 -13.37 5.97 3.17
C LEU A 83 -13.77 5.04 4.32
N ILE A 84 -13.53 3.72 4.20
CA ILE A 84 -13.82 2.74 5.25
C ILE A 84 -13.09 3.10 6.55
N LYS A 85 -11.79 3.41 6.48
CA LYS A 85 -10.99 3.80 7.66
C LYS A 85 -11.56 5.03 8.36
N LEU A 86 -11.80 6.09 7.61
CA LEU A 86 -12.33 7.33 8.17
C LEU A 86 -13.73 7.10 8.77
N ALA A 87 -14.56 6.28 8.12
CA ALA A 87 -15.88 5.94 8.64
C ALA A 87 -15.77 5.18 9.97
N LEU A 88 -14.84 4.22 10.06
CA LEU A 88 -14.58 3.44 11.27
C LEU A 88 -14.12 4.33 12.43
N GLU A 89 -13.32 5.36 12.16
CA GLU A 89 -12.89 6.32 13.18
C GLU A 89 -14.07 7.05 13.83
N HIS A 90 -15.16 7.25 13.09
CA HIS A 90 -16.42 7.84 13.56
C HIS A 90 -17.46 6.80 14.03
N GLY A 91 -17.07 5.54 14.17
CA GLY A 91 -17.93 4.45 14.65
C GLY A 91 -18.92 3.94 13.61
N LEU A 92 -18.60 4.06 12.32
CA LEU A 92 -19.37 3.52 11.21
C LEU A 92 -18.66 2.29 10.63
N ARG A 93 -19.30 1.12 10.65
CA ARG A 93 -18.77 -0.14 10.09
C ARG A 93 -19.32 -0.36 8.69
N LEU A 94 -18.49 -0.76 7.72
CA LEU A 94 -19.01 -1.19 6.42
C LEU A 94 -19.87 -2.45 6.60
N VAL A 95 -21.04 -2.46 6.00
CA VAL A 95 -21.94 -3.63 5.96
C VAL A 95 -22.08 -4.14 4.54
N GLU A 96 -22.15 -3.23 3.56
CA GLU A 96 -22.38 -3.61 2.17
C GLU A 96 -21.68 -2.64 1.22
N LYS A 97 -21.17 -3.19 0.11
CA LYS A 97 -20.60 -2.47 -1.01
C LYS A 97 -20.81 -3.31 -2.27
N GLN A 98 -21.45 -2.74 -3.29
CA GLN A 98 -21.71 -3.43 -4.56
C GLN A 98 -21.64 -2.44 -5.71
N ARG A 99 -21.16 -2.87 -6.88
CA ARG A 99 -21.22 -2.05 -8.10
C ARG A 99 -22.64 -2.04 -8.66
N PHE A 100 -23.00 -1.02 -9.43
CA PHE A 100 -24.37 -0.90 -9.95
C PHE A 100 -24.77 -2.03 -10.90
N ASP A 101 -23.81 -2.56 -11.67
CA ASP A 101 -24.00 -3.75 -12.51
C ASP A 101 -24.15 -5.05 -11.71
N GLU A 102 -23.74 -5.06 -10.45
CA GLU A 102 -23.87 -6.21 -9.54
C GLU A 102 -25.12 -6.13 -8.66
N PHE A 103 -25.63 -4.92 -8.42
CA PHE A 103 -26.73 -4.65 -7.48
C PHE A 103 -28.13 -5.00 -8.02
N TYR A 104 -28.27 -5.33 -9.31
CA TYR A 104 -29.58 -5.61 -9.90
C TYR A 104 -30.21 -6.90 -9.33
N SER A 105 -31.42 -6.79 -8.77
CA SER A 105 -32.22 -7.92 -8.25
C SER A 105 -33.59 -8.01 -8.91
N GLU A 106 -34.03 -9.24 -9.18
CA GLU A 106 -35.38 -9.57 -9.70
C GLU A 106 -36.51 -9.03 -8.79
N SER A 107 -36.28 -8.87 -7.49
CA SER A 107 -37.29 -8.38 -6.53
C SER A 107 -37.68 -6.91 -6.78
N GLY A 108 -36.83 -6.13 -7.44
CA GLY A 108 -37.06 -4.69 -7.73
C GLY A 108 -37.79 -4.42 -9.06
N ARG A 109 -38.05 -5.45 -9.86
CA ARG A 109 -38.51 -5.31 -11.25
C ARG A 109 -39.77 -4.48 -11.42
N SER A 110 -40.77 -4.70 -10.55
CA SER A 110 -42.04 -3.96 -10.62
C SER A 110 -41.87 -2.46 -10.37
N LEU A 111 -40.90 -2.06 -9.55
CA LEU A 111 -40.61 -0.65 -9.30
C LEU A 111 -39.84 -0.05 -10.47
N ILE A 112 -38.85 -0.77 -11.01
CA ILE A 112 -38.06 -0.36 -12.19
C ILE A 112 -38.99 -0.06 -13.37
N GLU A 113 -40.00 -0.90 -13.60
CA GLU A 113 -41.01 -0.70 -14.64
C GLU A 113 -41.88 0.54 -14.35
N LYS A 114 -42.28 0.76 -13.10
CA LYS A 114 -43.13 1.91 -12.69
C LYS A 114 -42.41 3.25 -12.81
N ILE A 115 -41.14 3.30 -12.45
CA ILE A 115 -40.34 4.54 -12.51
C ILE A 115 -39.72 4.76 -13.89
N GLN A 116 -39.98 3.86 -14.85
CA GLN A 116 -39.43 3.92 -16.20
C GLN A 116 -37.90 4.03 -16.22
N ALA A 117 -37.23 3.28 -15.34
CA ALA A 117 -35.76 3.32 -15.22
C ALA A 117 -35.02 2.67 -16.40
N LEU A 118 -35.73 1.96 -17.27
CA LEU A 118 -35.19 1.33 -18.47
C LEU A 118 -36.01 1.74 -19.68
N GLU A 119 -35.34 1.90 -20.81
CA GLU A 119 -35.97 2.14 -22.09
C GLU A 119 -36.51 0.83 -22.67
N THR A 120 -37.62 0.92 -23.42
CA THR A 120 -38.17 -0.26 -24.09
C THR A 120 -37.53 -0.44 -25.47
N PHE A 121 -36.87 -1.59 -25.68
CA PHE A 121 -36.31 -2.01 -26.95
C PHE A 121 -37.08 -3.21 -27.54
N PRO A 122 -37.41 -3.23 -28.85
CA PRO A 122 -37.24 -2.13 -29.80
C PRO A 122 -38.16 -0.95 -29.47
N GLY A 123 -37.61 0.26 -29.56
CA GLY A 123 -38.36 1.50 -29.31
C GLY A 123 -39.47 1.75 -30.33
N GLN A 124 -40.41 2.62 -30.00
CA GLN A 124 -41.48 3.05 -30.92
C GLN A 124 -41.09 4.23 -31.84
N SER A 125 -39.81 4.64 -31.87
CA SER A 125 -39.43 5.81 -32.68
C SER A 125 -39.82 5.59 -34.14
N ARG A 126 -40.60 6.54 -34.68
CA ARG A 126 -41.06 6.54 -36.08
C ARG A 126 -39.97 6.99 -37.04
N ASP A 127 -38.86 7.51 -36.53
CA ASP A 127 -37.79 8.08 -37.33
C ASP A 127 -36.71 7.03 -37.65
N LYS A 128 -36.59 6.67 -38.94
CA LYS A 128 -35.66 5.63 -39.40
C LYS A 128 -34.19 6.00 -39.18
N ARG A 129 -33.88 7.30 -39.05
CA ARG A 129 -32.52 7.82 -38.83
C ARG A 129 -32.02 7.57 -37.41
N GLU A 130 -32.87 7.78 -36.40
CA GLU A 130 -32.56 7.45 -35.00
C GLU A 130 -32.38 5.95 -34.80
N GLN A 131 -33.21 5.14 -35.47
CA GLN A 131 -33.07 3.68 -35.47
C GLN A 131 -31.74 3.20 -36.08
N GLN A 132 -31.20 3.91 -37.08
CA GLN A 132 -29.94 3.58 -37.74
C GLN A 132 -28.69 4.07 -36.98
N GLN A 133 -28.77 5.21 -36.29
CA GLN A 133 -27.68 5.68 -35.41
C GLN A 133 -27.54 4.83 -34.13
N ASN A 134 -28.64 4.23 -33.64
CA ASN A 134 -28.67 3.45 -32.41
C ASN A 134 -28.36 1.94 -32.56
N VAL A 135 -28.09 1.41 -33.75
CA VAL A 135 -27.91 -0.05 -33.92
C VAL A 135 -26.74 -0.60 -33.09
N GLY A 136 -25.66 0.16 -32.96
CA GLY A 136 -24.51 -0.23 -32.13
C GLY A 136 -24.81 -0.20 -30.63
N GLU A 137 -25.53 0.84 -30.19
CA GLU A 137 -25.84 1.12 -28.77
C GLU A 137 -26.76 0.07 -28.12
N TYR A 138 -27.56 -0.66 -28.91
CA TYR A 138 -28.48 -1.69 -28.41
C TYR A 138 -28.22 -3.08 -28.98
N SER A 139 -27.00 -3.33 -29.48
CA SER A 139 -26.60 -4.62 -30.03
C SER A 139 -26.79 -5.78 -29.03
N HIS A 140 -26.59 -5.53 -27.73
CA HIS A 140 -26.83 -6.49 -26.64
C HIS A 140 -28.32 -6.85 -26.50
N ALA A 141 -29.20 -5.85 -26.58
CA ALA A 141 -30.65 -6.05 -26.48
C ALA A 141 -31.20 -6.82 -27.69
N GLN A 142 -30.70 -6.50 -28.88
CA GLN A 142 -31.02 -7.23 -30.11
C GLN A 142 -30.59 -8.70 -30.01
N GLY A 143 -29.34 -8.97 -29.62
CA GLY A 143 -28.83 -10.33 -29.44
C GLY A 143 -29.64 -11.14 -28.41
N HIS A 144 -30.05 -10.51 -27.31
CA HIS A 144 -30.92 -11.16 -26.31
C HIS A 144 -32.29 -11.54 -26.88
N LEU A 145 -32.93 -10.66 -27.66
CA LEU A 145 -34.21 -10.94 -28.28
C LEU A 145 -34.11 -12.06 -29.32
N ASP A 146 -33.03 -12.10 -30.11
CA ASP A 146 -32.82 -13.14 -31.10
C ASP A 146 -32.61 -14.52 -30.45
N GLN A 147 -31.89 -14.57 -29.33
CA GLN A 147 -31.73 -15.79 -28.53
C GLN A 147 -33.07 -16.26 -27.89
N LYS A 148 -33.87 -15.33 -27.39
CA LYS A 148 -35.22 -15.62 -26.86
C LYS A 148 -36.16 -16.13 -27.96
N ARG A 149 -36.08 -15.56 -29.17
CA ARG A 149 -36.86 -16.02 -30.33
C ARG A 149 -36.46 -17.44 -30.73
N ALA A 150 -35.17 -17.74 -30.77
CA ALA A 150 -34.67 -19.08 -31.07
C ALA A 150 -35.13 -20.13 -30.04
N SER A 151 -35.37 -19.73 -28.79
CA SER A 151 -35.88 -20.59 -27.71
C SER A 151 -37.42 -20.66 -27.63
N GLY A 152 -38.14 -20.15 -28.63
CA GLY A 152 -39.61 -20.24 -28.70
C GLY A 152 -40.36 -19.24 -27.80
N SER A 153 -39.67 -18.25 -27.26
CA SER A 153 -40.28 -17.20 -26.43
C SER A 153 -41.16 -16.25 -27.25
N ARG A 154 -42.32 -15.89 -26.70
CA ARG A 154 -43.24 -14.89 -27.29
C ARG A 154 -42.88 -13.44 -26.96
N PHE A 155 -41.85 -13.18 -26.14
CA PHE A 155 -41.44 -11.83 -25.78
C PHE A 155 -40.83 -11.10 -27.00
N GLN A 156 -41.44 -9.97 -27.38
CA GLN A 156 -41.01 -9.14 -28.53
C GLN A 156 -40.31 -7.85 -28.11
N LYS A 157 -40.22 -7.58 -26.80
CA LYS A 157 -39.65 -6.36 -26.23
C LYS A 157 -38.89 -6.67 -24.95
N VAL A 158 -37.91 -5.84 -24.65
CA VAL A 158 -37.06 -5.91 -23.45
C VAL A 158 -36.81 -4.50 -22.92
N GLY A 159 -36.75 -4.35 -21.60
CA GLY A 159 -36.26 -3.13 -20.96
C GLY A 159 -34.73 -3.13 -20.94
N THR A 160 -34.09 -2.05 -21.39
CA THR A 160 -32.63 -1.96 -21.48
C THR A 160 -32.16 -0.51 -21.31
N LEU A 161 -30.85 -0.33 -21.19
CA LEU A 161 -30.17 0.95 -21.40
C LEU A 161 -29.37 0.88 -22.70
N SER A 162 -29.07 2.04 -23.29
CA SER A 162 -28.03 2.13 -24.32
C SER A 162 -26.68 1.72 -23.73
N LYS A 163 -25.76 1.27 -24.59
CA LYS A 163 -24.40 0.93 -24.20
C LYS A 163 -23.72 2.11 -23.49
N SER A 164 -23.88 3.31 -24.03
CA SER A 164 -23.33 4.54 -23.48
C SER A 164 -23.85 4.87 -22.08
N GLU A 165 -25.17 4.78 -21.85
CA GLU A 165 -25.75 5.01 -20.52
C GLU A 165 -25.32 3.92 -19.53
N TRP A 166 -25.22 2.67 -20.00
CA TRP A 166 -24.73 1.57 -19.19
C TRP A 166 -23.28 1.81 -18.75
N GLU A 167 -22.40 2.24 -19.66
CA GLU A 167 -21.03 2.62 -19.34
C GLU A 167 -20.96 3.74 -18.31
N ALA A 168 -21.82 4.77 -18.41
CA ALA A 168 -21.90 5.83 -17.41
C ALA A 168 -22.37 5.33 -16.04
N SER A 169 -23.40 4.47 -16.00
CA SER A 169 -23.97 3.93 -14.76
C SER A 169 -23.00 3.02 -14.00
N THR A 170 -22.20 2.23 -14.72
CA THR A 170 -21.24 1.26 -14.16
C THR A 170 -19.98 1.90 -13.58
N LEU A 171 -19.83 3.23 -13.71
CA LEU A 171 -18.84 4.01 -12.97
C LEU A 171 -19.19 4.11 -11.48
N TYR A 172 -20.43 3.84 -11.08
CA TYR A 172 -20.88 4.03 -9.71
C TYR A 172 -20.95 2.73 -8.92
N MET A 173 -20.72 2.86 -7.61
CA MET A 173 -20.96 1.83 -6.62
C MET A 173 -21.92 2.35 -5.55
N PHE A 174 -22.60 1.41 -4.91
CA PHE A 174 -23.37 1.58 -3.69
C PHE A 174 -22.52 1.20 -2.47
N PHE A 175 -22.77 1.85 -1.34
CA PHE A 175 -22.26 1.42 -0.05
C PHE A 175 -23.28 1.67 1.07
N ALA A 176 -23.19 0.83 2.11
CA ALA A 176 -23.90 1.02 3.37
C ALA A 176 -22.95 0.80 4.55
N PHE A 177 -22.82 1.83 5.39
CA PHE A 177 -22.18 1.73 6.70
C PHE A 177 -23.24 1.69 7.80
N GLN A 178 -22.99 0.95 8.87
CA GLN A 178 -23.85 0.89 10.06
C GLN A 178 -23.16 1.52 11.26
N LYS A 179 -23.89 2.35 12.02
CA LYS A 179 -23.43 2.92 13.29
C LYS A 179 -23.26 1.81 14.32
N MET A 180 -22.04 1.67 14.81
CA MET A 180 -21.70 0.70 15.86
C MET A 180 -22.40 1.05 17.18
N LYS A 181 -22.69 0.03 17.99
CA LYS A 181 -23.14 0.23 19.38
C LYS A 181 -21.96 0.74 20.22
N THR A 182 -22.18 1.76 21.03
CA THR A 182 -21.19 2.24 22.00
C THR A 182 -21.30 1.44 23.29
N ASN A 183 -20.30 0.60 23.58
CA ASN A 183 -20.15 0.02 24.91
C ASN A 183 -19.39 1.03 25.76
N TRP A 184 -19.81 1.29 26.99
CA TRP A 184 -19.13 2.21 27.90
C TRP A 184 -18.12 1.44 28.75
N ASP A 185 -16.88 1.91 28.85
CA ASP A 185 -15.92 1.37 29.81
C ASP A 185 -16.24 1.85 31.24
N LYS A 186 -15.60 1.22 32.24
CA LYS A 186 -15.79 1.54 33.67
C LYS A 186 -15.41 2.98 34.04
N ASN A 187 -14.76 3.72 33.14
CA ASN A 187 -14.32 5.10 33.33
C ASN A 187 -15.17 6.10 32.53
N GLY A 188 -16.32 5.67 31.98
CA GLY A 188 -17.24 6.55 31.26
C GLY A 188 -16.73 6.98 29.88
N LYS A 189 -15.72 6.29 29.31
CA LYS A 189 -15.32 6.48 27.91
C LYS A 189 -16.04 5.45 27.03
N PRO A 190 -16.41 5.81 25.79
CA PRO A 190 -16.91 4.84 24.83
C PRO A 190 -15.80 3.84 24.52
N SER A 191 -15.91 2.62 25.04
CA SER A 191 -15.13 1.49 24.53
C SER A 191 -15.60 1.21 23.11
N ARG A 192 -14.73 1.50 22.13
CA ARG A 192 -14.91 0.95 20.78
C ARG A 192 -15.04 -0.56 20.95
N ALA A 193 -16.22 -1.09 20.68
CA ALA A 193 -16.42 -2.53 20.70
C ALA A 193 -15.46 -3.12 19.67
N VAL A 194 -14.41 -3.79 20.16
CA VAL A 194 -13.58 -4.71 19.39
C VAL A 194 -14.48 -5.92 19.10
N GLN A 195 -15.45 -5.74 18.20
CA GLN A 195 -16.35 -6.81 17.77
C GLN A 195 -16.39 -6.87 16.24
N SER A 196 -15.70 -7.91 15.78
CA SER A 196 -15.65 -8.57 14.47
C SER A 196 -14.89 -7.85 13.33
N ASP A 197 -13.57 -8.05 13.30
CA ASP A 197 -12.68 -8.08 12.12
C ASP A 197 -13.05 -9.22 11.12
N GLN A 198 -14.32 -9.60 11.06
CA GLN A 198 -14.85 -10.69 10.24
C GLN A 198 -15.52 -10.11 8.98
N ALA A 199 -16.28 -9.01 9.13
CA ALA A 199 -16.93 -8.32 8.03
C ALA A 199 -15.96 -7.53 7.12
N GLY A 200 -14.84 -7.04 7.68
CA GLY A 200 -13.79 -6.40 6.90
C GLY A 200 -13.10 -7.38 5.95
N PHE A 201 -12.74 -8.56 6.43
CA PHE A 201 -11.96 -9.56 5.69
C PHE A 201 -12.71 -10.17 4.49
N GLU A 202 -14.03 -10.40 4.61
CA GLU A 202 -14.86 -10.91 3.51
C GLU A 202 -14.99 -9.90 2.36
N SER A 203 -14.95 -8.59 2.65
CA SER A 203 -15.05 -7.53 1.64
C SER A 203 -13.83 -7.38 0.73
N TYR A 204 -12.68 -8.00 1.08
CA TYR A 204 -11.44 -7.97 0.31
C TYR A 204 -11.13 -9.30 -0.41
N GLN A 205 -12.12 -10.19 -0.55
CA GLN A 205 -11.95 -11.49 -1.22
C GLN A 205 -10.77 -12.33 -0.66
N LYS A 206 -10.47 -12.21 0.64
CA LYS A 206 -9.31 -12.85 1.29
C LYS A 206 -7.93 -12.41 0.77
N ASN A 207 -7.82 -11.26 0.08
CA ASN A 207 -6.53 -10.71 -0.32
C ASN A 207 -5.89 -9.90 0.82
N TYR A 208 -5.07 -10.57 1.64
CA TYR A 208 -4.39 -9.98 2.80
C TYR A 208 -3.46 -8.82 2.42
N VAL A 209 -2.76 -8.90 1.28
CA VAL A 209 -1.86 -7.83 0.83
C VAL A 209 -2.66 -6.57 0.48
N ALA A 210 -3.78 -6.71 -0.22
CA ALA A 210 -4.67 -5.59 -0.51
C ALA A 210 -5.28 -5.01 0.78
N PHE A 211 -5.60 -5.86 1.75
CA PHE A 211 -6.10 -5.43 3.06
C PHE A 211 -5.04 -4.65 3.86
N VAL A 212 -3.81 -5.16 3.96
CA VAL A 212 -2.69 -4.50 4.67
C VAL A 212 -2.24 -3.22 3.96
N LYS A 213 -2.25 -3.17 2.63
CA LYS A 213 -2.05 -1.93 1.84
C LYS A 213 -3.08 -0.86 2.18
N THR A 214 -4.24 -1.32 2.65
CA THR A 214 -5.30 -0.48 3.14
C THR A 214 -5.34 -0.41 4.67
N LEU A 215 -4.24 -0.65 5.38
CA LEU A 215 -4.04 -0.19 6.76
C LEU A 215 -3.21 1.11 6.73
N LYS A 216 -3.36 2.03 7.69
CA LYS A 216 -2.64 3.34 7.66
C LYS A 216 -1.12 3.11 7.71
N ILE A 217 -0.34 4.04 7.13
CA ILE A 217 1.13 4.13 7.30
C ILE A 217 1.51 4.32 8.79
N ASP A 218 0.56 4.77 9.61
CA ASP A 218 0.72 5.03 11.05
C ASP A 218 -0.03 4.04 11.97
N ALA A 219 -0.57 2.95 11.42
CA ALA A 219 -1.24 1.94 12.26
C ALA A 219 -0.23 1.35 13.26
N ASP A 220 -0.61 1.32 14.55
CA ASP A 220 0.24 0.78 15.62
C ASP A 220 0.60 -0.68 15.29
N GLU A 221 1.80 -1.09 15.69
CA GLU A 221 2.31 -2.42 15.45
C GLU A 221 1.35 -3.50 15.99
N ASN A 222 0.62 -3.19 17.06
CA ASN A 222 -0.41 -4.06 17.63
C ASN A 222 -1.67 -4.14 16.76
N GLU A 223 -2.09 -3.06 16.09
CA GLU A 223 -3.23 -3.08 15.15
C GLU A 223 -2.90 -3.90 13.90
N ARG A 224 -1.68 -3.76 13.39
CA ARG A 224 -1.19 -4.56 12.24
C ARG A 224 -1.01 -6.04 12.61
N ARG A 225 -0.53 -6.34 13.82
CA ARG A 225 -0.40 -7.72 14.34
C ARG A 225 -1.76 -8.38 14.59
N ALA A 226 -2.71 -7.68 15.23
CA ALA A 226 -4.02 -8.25 15.55
C ALA A 226 -4.82 -8.65 14.29
N CYS A 227 -4.70 -7.86 13.21
CA CYS A 227 -5.34 -8.12 11.93
C CYS A 227 -4.75 -9.33 11.18
N ALA A 228 -3.47 -9.62 11.39
CA ALA A 228 -2.77 -10.67 10.67
C ALA A 228 -2.79 -11.99 11.49
N GLY A 229 -2.54 -11.95 12.80
CA GLY A 229 -2.34 -13.15 13.62
C GLY A 229 -3.57 -14.03 13.93
N THR A 230 -4.80 -13.61 13.60
CA THR A 230 -6.01 -14.33 14.06
C THR A 230 -6.65 -15.27 13.04
N LYS A 231 -6.24 -15.30 11.76
CA LYS A 231 -7.03 -16.00 10.71
C LYS A 231 -6.24 -16.59 9.52
N TYR A 232 -4.94 -16.79 9.59
CA TYR A 232 -4.22 -17.47 8.49
C TYR A 232 -4.59 -18.96 8.41
N GLY A 233 -4.92 -19.44 7.22
CA GLY A 233 -4.94 -20.87 6.90
C GLY A 233 -3.80 -21.22 5.92
N ILE A 234 -3.34 -22.47 5.91
CA ILE A 234 -2.25 -22.96 5.04
C ILE A 234 -2.51 -22.65 3.54
N ASN A 235 -3.78 -22.59 3.14
CA ASN A 235 -4.19 -22.22 1.78
C ASN A 235 -3.91 -20.75 1.38
N ASP A 236 -3.48 -19.90 2.30
CA ASP A 236 -3.21 -18.47 2.06
C ASP A 236 -1.74 -18.20 1.66
N ALA A 237 -0.85 -19.18 1.78
CA ALA A 237 0.55 -19.07 1.36
C ALA A 237 0.72 -18.86 -0.16
N THR A 238 -0.16 -19.47 -0.97
CA THR A 238 -0.20 -19.33 -2.43
C THR A 238 -0.57 -17.91 -2.88
N MET A 239 -1.24 -17.13 -2.02
CA MET A 239 -1.64 -15.75 -2.32
C MET A 239 -0.52 -14.73 -2.15
N LEU A 240 0.52 -15.03 -1.35
CA LEU A 240 1.67 -14.15 -1.14
C LEU A 240 2.70 -14.21 -2.29
N GLY A 241 2.56 -15.17 -3.20
CA GLY A 241 3.51 -15.37 -4.30
C GLY A 241 4.90 -15.74 -3.81
N LEU A 242 4.98 -16.51 -2.72
CA LEU A 242 6.23 -17.04 -2.19
C LEU A 242 6.87 -17.96 -3.24
N ARG A 243 8.20 -17.90 -3.37
CA ARG A 243 8.95 -18.80 -4.24
C ARG A 243 8.76 -20.24 -3.77
N GLU A 244 8.67 -21.18 -4.72
CA GLU A 244 8.45 -22.59 -4.37
C GLU A 244 9.64 -23.19 -3.61
N GLU A 245 10.86 -22.73 -3.92
CA GLU A 245 12.14 -23.26 -3.45
C GLU A 245 12.48 -22.89 -2.00
N ASP A 246 12.30 -21.62 -1.62
CA ASP A 246 12.77 -21.06 -0.35
C ASP A 246 11.67 -20.32 0.44
N LYS A 247 10.43 -20.35 -0.07
CA LYS A 247 9.27 -19.61 0.45
C LYS A 247 9.56 -18.14 0.78
N THR A 248 10.51 -17.50 0.09
CA THR A 248 10.75 -16.05 0.18
C THR A 248 9.87 -15.29 -0.80
N ILE A 249 9.63 -14.01 -0.53
CA ILE A 249 8.99 -13.11 -1.50
C ILE A 249 10.04 -12.67 -2.52
N PRO A 250 9.82 -12.79 -3.84
CA PRO A 250 10.74 -12.23 -4.85
C PRO A 250 10.99 -10.74 -4.61
N LEU A 251 12.25 -10.28 -4.68
CA LEU A 251 12.63 -8.88 -4.39
C LEU A 251 11.81 -7.83 -5.17
N LYS A 252 11.46 -8.14 -6.42
CA LYS A 252 10.60 -7.31 -7.29
C LYS A 252 9.18 -7.11 -6.75
N ASN A 253 8.70 -8.03 -5.92
CA ASN A 253 7.37 -8.04 -5.31
C ASN A 253 7.43 -7.69 -3.82
N LEU A 254 8.62 -7.38 -3.29
CA LEU A 254 8.80 -7.03 -1.90
C LEU A 254 8.33 -5.59 -1.66
N THR A 255 7.29 -5.45 -0.85
CA THR A 255 6.77 -4.20 -0.33
C THR A 255 6.64 -4.32 1.19
N ILE A 256 6.38 -3.21 1.89
CA ILE A 256 6.13 -3.26 3.34
C ILE A 256 4.96 -4.19 3.66
N GLU A 257 3.90 -4.12 2.86
CA GLU A 257 2.70 -4.91 3.06
C GLU A 257 2.97 -6.40 2.91
N THR A 258 3.72 -6.80 1.88
CA THR A 258 4.06 -8.20 1.68
C THR A 258 5.01 -8.70 2.78
N ALA A 259 5.93 -7.86 3.27
CA ALA A 259 6.78 -8.19 4.42
C ALA A 259 5.99 -8.34 5.74
N ILE A 260 4.98 -7.51 5.99
CA ILE A 260 4.09 -7.64 7.16
C ILE A 260 3.30 -8.95 7.09
N CYS A 261 2.71 -9.25 5.94
CA CYS A 261 1.98 -10.51 5.75
C CYS A 261 2.90 -11.73 5.89
N TRP A 262 4.13 -11.66 5.38
CA TRP A 262 5.12 -12.72 5.52
C TRP A 262 5.46 -12.98 6.98
N LYS A 263 5.73 -11.91 7.75
CA LYS A 263 6.00 -12.03 9.18
C LYS A 263 4.84 -12.69 9.93
N ALA A 264 3.61 -12.24 9.67
CA ALA A 264 2.44 -12.76 10.38
C ALA A 264 2.15 -14.23 10.03
N LEU A 265 2.40 -14.63 8.78
CA LEU A 265 2.33 -16.04 8.37
C LEU A 265 3.35 -16.87 9.14
N LEU A 266 4.59 -16.37 9.28
CA LEU A 266 5.64 -17.08 10.01
C LEU A 266 5.31 -17.21 11.51
N GLU A 267 4.83 -16.15 12.15
CA GLU A 267 4.38 -16.19 13.55
C GLU A 267 3.21 -17.19 13.73
N PHE A 268 2.26 -17.22 12.80
CA PHE A 268 1.14 -18.17 12.82
C PHE A 268 1.61 -19.62 12.74
N ILE A 269 2.55 -19.92 11.84
CA ILE A 269 3.14 -21.25 11.68
C ILE A 269 3.91 -21.66 12.94
N GLN A 270 4.62 -20.72 13.57
CA GLN A 270 5.38 -20.99 14.80
C GLN A 270 4.49 -21.27 16.02
N HIS A 271 3.29 -20.68 16.08
CA HIS A 271 2.37 -20.82 17.20
C HIS A 271 1.31 -21.92 17.04
N THR A 272 1.24 -22.56 15.86
CA THR A 272 0.24 -23.59 15.56
C THR A 272 0.91 -24.96 15.42
N GLU A 273 0.62 -25.87 16.34
CA GLU A 273 1.13 -27.24 16.28
C GLU A 273 0.29 -28.08 15.28
N SER A 274 0.91 -28.50 14.18
CA SER A 274 0.32 -29.39 13.17
C SER A 274 1.42 -30.07 12.36
N ASP A 275 1.28 -31.39 12.13
CA ASP A 275 2.25 -32.18 11.34
C ASP A 275 2.43 -31.64 9.90
N GLU A 276 1.35 -31.09 9.31
CA GLU A 276 1.40 -30.45 7.99
C GLU A 276 2.19 -29.13 8.01
N LEU A 277 2.10 -28.38 9.12
CA LEU A 277 2.80 -27.12 9.32
C LEU A 277 4.28 -27.33 9.64
N ASP A 278 4.63 -28.43 10.31
CA ASP A 278 6.02 -28.76 10.62
C ASP A 278 6.84 -29.08 9.37
N ALA A 279 6.24 -29.75 8.38
CA ALA A 279 6.85 -29.92 7.06
C ALA A 279 7.00 -28.57 6.35
N TYR A 280 5.94 -27.76 6.37
CA TYR A 280 5.92 -26.44 5.74
C TYR A 280 6.93 -25.45 6.37
N ARG A 281 7.17 -25.55 7.68
CA ARG A 281 8.15 -24.75 8.42
C ARG A 281 9.59 -25.05 7.99
N ARG A 282 9.88 -26.28 7.58
CA ARG A 282 11.22 -26.68 7.08
C ARG A 282 11.53 -26.09 5.71
N ASP A 283 10.50 -25.75 4.94
CA ASP A 283 10.65 -25.18 3.60
C ASP A 283 10.82 -23.65 3.61
N PHE A 284 10.51 -22.97 4.72
CA PHE A 284 10.83 -21.54 4.86
C PHE A 284 12.33 -21.33 4.76
N ALA A 285 12.72 -20.27 4.05
CA ALA A 285 14.11 -19.90 3.79
C ALA A 285 14.98 -20.20 5.00
N ASP A 286 16.13 -20.83 4.75
CA ASP A 286 17.14 -21.00 5.77
C ASP A 286 17.82 -19.67 6.09
N THR A 287 18.54 -19.63 7.21
CA THR A 287 19.29 -18.44 7.63
C THR A 287 20.25 -17.92 6.55
N PRO A 288 21.01 -18.76 5.82
CA PRO A 288 21.83 -18.32 4.67
C PRO A 288 21.05 -17.63 3.54
N THR A 289 19.89 -18.16 3.16
CA THR A 289 19.05 -17.57 2.12
C THR A 289 18.52 -16.21 2.54
N LEU A 290 18.04 -16.08 3.78
CA LEU A 290 17.60 -14.80 4.32
C LEU A 290 18.75 -13.78 4.42
N CYS A 291 19.95 -14.23 4.80
CA CYS A 291 21.16 -13.41 4.84
C CYS A 291 21.51 -12.83 3.46
N ASN A 292 21.48 -13.67 2.42
CA ASN A 292 21.72 -13.22 1.05
C ASN A 292 20.61 -12.27 0.56
N TYR A 293 19.36 -12.56 0.92
CA TYR A 293 18.20 -11.71 0.62
C TYR A 293 18.35 -10.29 1.20
N ILE A 294 18.73 -10.18 2.48
CA ILE A 294 18.96 -8.91 3.16
C ILE A 294 20.15 -8.18 2.51
N ARG A 295 21.27 -8.85 2.22
CA ARG A 295 22.41 -8.24 1.52
C ARG A 295 22.00 -7.62 0.18
N GLN A 296 21.25 -8.35 -0.64
CA GLN A 296 20.80 -7.84 -1.94
C GLN A 296 19.94 -6.57 -1.83
N LEU A 297 19.18 -6.41 -0.74
CA LEU A 297 18.40 -5.19 -0.47
C LEU A 297 19.24 -4.03 0.03
N VAL A 298 20.24 -4.29 0.87
CA VAL A 298 21.11 -3.27 1.47
C VAL A 298 22.00 -2.61 0.42
N TYR A 299 22.44 -3.35 -0.60
CA TYR A 299 23.30 -2.84 -1.67
C TYR A 299 22.56 -2.29 -2.89
N ASP A 300 21.21 -2.23 -2.88
CA ASP A 300 20.42 -1.67 -4.00
C ASP A 300 20.46 -0.12 -4.00
N PRO A 301 21.15 0.53 -4.96
CA PRO A 301 21.32 1.99 -4.98
C PRO A 301 20.03 2.74 -5.31
N SER A 302 18.98 2.05 -5.76
CA SER A 302 17.73 2.67 -6.26
C SER A 302 16.75 3.06 -5.14
N LYS A 303 17.01 2.67 -3.89
CA LYS A 303 16.06 2.77 -2.76
C LYS A 303 16.30 3.98 -1.83
N THR A 304 17.35 4.78 -2.05
CA THR A 304 17.86 5.77 -1.09
C THR A 304 17.78 7.23 -1.55
N THR A 305 17.16 7.52 -2.70
CA THR A 305 17.21 8.84 -3.36
C THR A 305 16.25 9.89 -2.80
N ASP A 306 15.13 9.49 -2.17
CA ASP A 306 14.10 10.37 -1.59
C ASP A 306 13.82 10.08 -0.10
N LYS A 307 13.45 11.11 0.68
CA LYS A 307 13.23 11.01 2.13
C LYS A 307 12.07 10.07 2.48
N LEU A 308 11.00 10.06 1.68
CA LEU A 308 9.86 9.18 1.87
C LEU A 308 10.28 7.73 1.58
N GLN A 309 10.98 7.51 0.46
CA GLN A 309 11.52 6.19 0.10
C GLN A 309 12.48 5.65 1.16
N LYS A 310 13.32 6.51 1.76
CA LYS A 310 14.17 6.15 2.89
C LYS A 310 13.34 5.69 4.10
N MET A 311 12.27 6.40 4.47
CA MET A 311 11.36 5.96 5.54
C MET A 311 10.70 4.60 5.26
N TYR A 312 10.25 4.38 4.02
CA TYR A 312 9.69 3.11 3.59
C TYR A 312 10.72 1.98 3.64
N PHE A 313 11.94 2.24 3.17
CA PHE A 313 13.05 1.29 3.24
C PHE A 313 13.39 0.91 4.68
N GLN A 314 13.49 1.90 5.58
CA GLN A 314 13.74 1.64 7.01
C GLN A 314 12.65 0.76 7.63
N SER A 315 11.39 1.02 7.33
CA SER A 315 10.25 0.26 7.87
C SER A 315 10.19 -1.17 7.31
N MET A 316 10.52 -1.35 6.03
CA MET A 316 10.62 -2.66 5.40
C MET A 316 11.78 -3.46 5.98
N MET A 317 12.94 -2.84 6.16
CA MET A 317 14.10 -3.46 6.79
C MET A 317 13.79 -3.94 8.21
N GLN A 318 13.02 -3.15 8.96
CA GLN A 318 12.61 -3.52 10.31
C GLN A 318 11.82 -4.83 10.33
N LYS A 319 10.88 -5.01 9.39
CA LYS A 319 10.07 -6.24 9.32
C LYS A 319 10.90 -7.45 8.90
N LEU A 320 11.88 -7.28 8.01
CA LEU A 320 12.81 -8.37 7.65
C LEU A 320 13.73 -8.77 8.81
N LEU A 321 14.22 -7.79 9.59
CA LEU A 321 15.02 -8.06 10.79
C LEU A 321 14.20 -8.79 11.86
N GLU A 322 12.92 -8.42 12.03
CA GLU A 322 12.02 -9.14 12.93
C GLU A 322 11.74 -10.58 12.45
N ILE A 323 11.62 -10.81 11.14
CA ILE A 323 11.54 -12.15 10.56
C ILE A 323 12.83 -12.92 10.88
N ALA A 324 14.01 -12.34 10.64
CA ALA A 324 15.30 -12.96 10.97
C ALA A 324 15.41 -13.28 12.47
N ALA A 325 14.88 -12.42 13.34
CA ALA A 325 14.84 -12.67 14.77
C ALA A 325 13.96 -13.89 15.11
N SER A 326 12.89 -14.17 14.36
CA SER A 326 12.01 -15.31 14.67
C SER A 326 12.60 -16.68 14.28
N TYR A 327 13.73 -16.73 13.55
CA TYR A 327 14.32 -17.97 13.08
C TYR A 327 14.98 -18.77 14.21
N ASP A 328 15.09 -20.08 13.98
CA ASP A 328 15.90 -20.96 14.82
C ASP A 328 17.39 -20.77 14.48
N LEU A 329 18.19 -20.45 15.49
CA LEU A 329 19.60 -20.12 15.37
C LEU A 329 20.48 -21.24 15.92
N GLY A 330 20.01 -22.49 15.88
CA GLY A 330 20.75 -23.65 16.39
C GLY A 330 22.07 -23.93 15.64
N ASP A 331 22.14 -23.67 14.35
CA ASP A 331 23.32 -23.95 13.52
C ASP A 331 24.42 -22.87 13.65
N GLU A 332 25.66 -23.29 13.88
CA GLU A 332 26.81 -22.40 14.12
C GLU A 332 27.23 -21.63 12.85
N VAL A 333 27.20 -22.28 11.68
CA VAL A 333 27.56 -21.65 10.41
C VAL A 333 26.54 -20.55 10.05
N SER A 334 25.27 -20.85 10.25
CA SER A 334 24.15 -19.92 10.07
C SER A 334 24.25 -18.70 11.01
N ARG A 335 24.58 -18.92 12.28
CA ARG A 335 24.80 -17.83 13.25
C ARG A 335 25.94 -16.91 12.83
N GLU A 336 27.06 -17.46 12.40
CA GLU A 336 28.22 -16.68 11.97
C GLU A 336 27.95 -15.90 10.68
N ASN A 337 27.20 -16.47 9.74
CA ASN A 337 26.76 -15.76 8.53
C ASN A 337 25.84 -14.58 8.85
N LEU A 338 24.86 -14.77 9.74
CA LEU A 338 23.96 -13.70 10.17
C LEU A 338 24.72 -12.60 10.93
N LYS A 339 25.64 -12.99 11.81
CA LYS A 339 26.54 -12.06 12.54
C LYS A 339 27.26 -11.12 11.58
N LYS A 340 27.83 -11.65 10.50
CA LYS A 340 28.54 -10.87 9.47
C LYS A 340 27.64 -9.89 8.72
N VAL A 341 26.46 -10.34 8.26
CA VAL A 341 25.49 -9.47 7.57
C VAL A 341 25.06 -8.31 8.45
N LEU A 342 24.71 -8.59 9.71
CA LEU A 342 24.24 -7.58 10.65
C LEU A 342 25.36 -6.56 10.98
N ALA A 343 26.61 -7.01 11.06
CA ALA A 343 27.77 -6.13 11.25
C ALA A 343 27.98 -5.21 10.03
N GLU A 344 27.95 -5.76 8.81
CA GLU A 344 28.04 -5.02 7.55
C GLU A 344 26.94 -3.94 7.47
N MET A 345 25.71 -4.30 7.85
CA MET A 345 24.58 -3.37 7.86
C MET A 345 24.75 -2.21 8.84
N LEU A 346 25.23 -2.48 10.05
CA LEU A 346 25.52 -1.45 11.04
C LEU A 346 26.65 -0.52 10.58
N ALA A 347 27.62 -1.04 9.82
CA ALA A 347 28.73 -0.27 9.27
C ALA A 347 28.34 0.67 8.12
N CYS A 348 27.25 0.40 7.39
CA CYS A 348 26.80 1.26 6.28
C CYS A 348 26.20 2.60 6.72
N GLY A 349 25.98 2.84 8.03
CA GLY A 349 25.64 4.16 8.59
C GLY A 349 24.25 4.73 8.28
N ASP A 350 23.43 4.02 7.50
CA ASP A 350 22.15 4.53 6.98
C ASP A 350 20.91 3.91 7.65
N LEU A 351 21.07 3.25 8.80
CA LEU A 351 19.99 2.60 9.55
C LEU A 351 19.34 3.52 10.60
N GLY A 352 18.02 3.47 10.69
CA GLY A 352 17.24 4.12 11.73
C GLY A 352 17.33 3.39 13.09
N GLU A 353 17.03 4.11 14.17
CA GLU A 353 17.15 3.63 15.55
C GLU A 353 16.42 2.29 15.80
N GLY A 354 15.21 2.12 15.27
CA GLY A 354 14.43 0.89 15.41
C GLY A 354 15.11 -0.33 14.78
N ASN A 355 15.80 -0.14 13.65
CA ASN A 355 16.56 -1.20 12.99
C ASN A 355 17.78 -1.56 13.81
N VAL A 356 18.55 -0.57 14.28
CA VAL A 356 19.72 -0.80 15.15
C VAL A 356 19.31 -1.57 16.41
N LYS A 357 18.22 -1.16 17.07
CA LYS A 357 17.71 -1.84 18.26
C LYS A 357 17.35 -3.30 17.99
N THR A 358 16.66 -3.57 16.89
CA THR A 358 16.28 -4.94 16.49
C THR A 358 17.52 -5.80 16.19
N ILE A 359 18.50 -5.23 15.49
CA ILE A 359 19.79 -5.90 15.22
C ILE A 359 20.47 -6.27 16.53
N MET A 360 20.52 -5.36 17.51
CA MET A 360 21.13 -5.65 18.82
C MET A 360 20.42 -6.79 19.54
N VAL A 361 19.08 -6.84 19.52
CA VAL A 361 18.33 -7.98 20.09
C VAL A 361 18.69 -9.32 19.43
N ILE A 362 18.93 -9.33 18.11
CA ILE A 362 19.39 -10.53 17.41
C ILE A 362 20.81 -10.89 17.85
N PHE A 363 21.72 -9.92 17.98
CA PHE A 363 23.09 -10.17 18.48
C PHE A 363 23.12 -10.77 19.88
N GLU A 364 22.22 -10.37 20.79
CA GLU A 364 22.13 -10.98 22.12
C GLU A 364 21.79 -12.47 22.07
N ARG A 365 21.05 -12.90 21.05
CA ARG A 365 20.72 -14.32 20.82
C ARG A 365 21.82 -15.08 20.10
N LEU A 366 22.58 -14.40 19.23
CA LEU A 366 23.71 -14.99 18.51
C LEU A 366 24.92 -15.20 19.43
N VAL A 367 25.21 -14.23 20.30
CA VAL A 367 26.36 -14.21 21.20
C VAL A 367 25.88 -14.20 22.64
N GLY A 368 25.72 -15.40 23.21
CA GLY A 368 25.26 -15.58 24.59
C GLY A 368 26.25 -15.03 25.63
N ASP A 369 27.55 -15.12 25.35
CA ASP A 369 28.60 -14.60 26.25
C ASP A 369 28.62 -13.06 26.27
N VAL A 370 28.63 -12.49 27.47
CA VAL A 370 28.54 -11.03 27.66
C VAL A 370 29.85 -10.34 27.25
N GLU A 371 30.99 -10.97 27.53
CA GLU A 371 32.31 -10.39 27.30
C GLU A 371 32.68 -10.42 25.80
N GLU A 372 32.34 -11.50 25.11
CA GLU A 372 32.47 -11.60 23.65
C GLU A 372 31.57 -10.60 22.93
N ARG A 373 30.33 -10.43 23.39
CA ARG A 373 29.40 -9.44 22.85
C ARG A 373 29.89 -8.02 23.07
N PHE A 374 30.42 -7.71 24.26
CA PHE A 374 31.00 -6.41 24.58
C PHE A 374 32.20 -6.10 23.68
N ARG A 375 33.16 -7.03 23.56
CA ARG A 375 34.32 -6.88 22.67
C ARG A 375 33.90 -6.66 21.21
N PHE A 376 32.98 -7.47 20.71
CA PHE A 376 32.45 -7.32 19.36
C PHE A 376 31.80 -5.95 19.11
N CYS A 377 30.96 -5.47 20.03
CA CYS A 377 30.33 -4.15 19.91
C CYS A 377 31.37 -3.02 19.92
N VAL A 378 32.39 -3.13 20.78
CA VAL A 378 33.51 -2.17 20.82
C VAL A 378 34.27 -2.17 19.49
N ASP A 379 34.61 -3.33 18.95
CA ASP A 379 35.30 -3.46 17.66
C ASP A 379 34.47 -2.90 16.50
N LEU A 380 33.17 -3.17 16.49
CA LEU A 380 32.25 -2.64 15.48
C LEU A 380 32.10 -1.11 15.58
N ILE A 381 31.92 -0.58 16.79
CA ILE A 381 31.83 0.86 17.02
C ILE A 381 33.14 1.53 16.62
N ASN A 382 34.29 0.95 16.98
CA ASN A 382 35.60 1.45 16.55
C ASN A 382 35.74 1.40 15.02
N GLY A 383 35.30 0.33 14.36
CA GLY A 383 35.31 0.24 12.89
C GLY A 383 34.39 1.25 12.19
N ILE A 384 33.30 1.70 12.83
CA ILE A 384 32.41 2.77 12.34
C ILE A 384 32.98 4.15 12.65
N LEU A 385 33.52 4.33 13.87
CA LEU A 385 34.07 5.58 14.37
C LEU A 385 35.47 5.86 13.86
N GLU A 386 36.18 4.88 13.30
CA GLU A 386 37.34 5.08 12.44
C GLU A 386 36.84 5.73 11.14
N PRO A 387 36.83 7.06 11.04
CA PRO A 387 36.27 7.72 9.88
C PRO A 387 37.32 7.61 8.78
N SER A 388 36.89 7.31 7.57
CA SER A 388 37.27 8.13 6.42
C SER A 388 38.67 8.79 6.49
N ARG A 389 39.73 7.99 6.39
CA ARG A 389 40.98 8.45 5.75
C ARG A 389 40.78 8.71 4.24
N ALA A 390 39.55 8.55 3.72
CA ALA A 390 39.17 9.14 2.45
C ALA A 390 39.22 10.66 2.61
N ASP A 391 40.34 11.23 2.17
CA ASP A 391 40.56 12.65 2.09
C ASP A 391 39.47 13.31 1.22
N VAL A 392 38.39 13.77 1.86
CA VAL A 392 37.31 14.53 1.22
C VAL A 392 37.81 15.84 0.59
N SER A 393 39.07 16.23 0.85
CA SER A 393 39.70 17.33 0.13
C SER A 393 39.65 17.15 -1.38
N ASN A 394 39.70 15.92 -1.90
CA ASN A 394 39.73 15.67 -3.35
C ASN A 394 38.34 15.73 -4.01
N THR A 395 37.31 15.16 -3.40
CA THR A 395 35.95 15.14 -3.98
C THR A 395 35.26 16.51 -3.89
N SER A 396 35.52 17.25 -2.81
CA SER A 396 35.02 18.62 -2.64
C SER A 396 35.78 19.63 -3.50
N ARG A 397 37.05 19.37 -3.87
CA ARG A 397 37.84 20.25 -4.75
C ARG A 397 37.18 20.40 -6.12
N SER A 398 36.83 19.30 -6.78
CA SER A 398 36.24 19.34 -8.13
C SER A 398 34.94 20.13 -8.19
N LEU A 399 34.04 19.95 -7.22
CA LEU A 399 32.75 20.66 -7.17
C LEU A 399 32.90 22.14 -6.82
N VAL A 400 33.84 22.47 -5.93
CA VAL A 400 34.12 23.86 -5.55
C VAL A 400 34.84 24.59 -6.67
N ASP A 401 35.79 23.95 -7.36
CA ASP A 401 36.52 24.55 -8.47
C ASP A 401 35.59 24.77 -9.68
N GLU A 402 34.68 23.83 -9.98
CA GLU A 402 33.64 24.00 -11.01
C GLU A 402 32.65 25.14 -10.66
N TYR A 403 32.27 25.28 -9.38
CA TYR A 403 31.42 26.38 -8.92
C TYR A 403 32.13 27.74 -9.00
N LEU A 404 33.44 27.77 -8.70
CA LEU A 404 34.29 28.96 -8.74
C LEU A 404 34.64 29.40 -10.17
N GLU A 405 34.71 28.48 -11.14
CA GLU A 405 34.82 28.79 -12.57
C GLU A 405 33.54 29.43 -13.12
N LYS A 406 32.37 28.96 -12.67
CA LYS A 406 31.06 29.50 -13.08
C LYS A 406 30.69 30.81 -12.38
N ASN A 407 31.31 31.15 -11.24
CA ASN A 407 30.99 32.33 -10.44
C ASN A 407 32.24 33.17 -10.11
N PRO A 408 32.50 34.29 -10.82
CA PRO A 408 33.72 35.09 -10.69
C PRO A 408 33.70 36.07 -9.50
N ASP A 409 33.06 35.71 -8.39
CA ASP A 409 33.07 36.54 -7.18
C ASP A 409 34.37 36.34 -6.38
N LYS A 410 35.27 37.32 -6.49
CA LYS A 410 36.59 37.32 -5.83
C LYS A 410 36.49 37.28 -4.29
N SER A 411 35.41 37.78 -3.70
CA SER A 411 35.21 37.77 -2.24
C SER A 411 34.99 36.35 -1.71
N LEU A 412 34.17 35.57 -2.42
CA LEU A 412 33.90 34.17 -2.13
C LEU A 412 35.14 33.30 -2.33
N GLN A 413 35.90 33.53 -3.41
CA GLN A 413 37.16 32.83 -3.66
C GLN A 413 38.19 33.02 -2.53
N MET A 414 38.31 34.24 -1.99
CA MET A 414 39.21 34.51 -0.85
C MET A 414 38.74 33.81 0.43
N LYS A 415 37.44 33.84 0.73
CA LYS A 415 36.89 33.14 1.91
C LYS A 415 37.08 31.63 1.83
N ILE A 416 36.84 31.04 0.67
CA ILE A 416 37.05 29.60 0.44
C ILE A 416 38.53 29.24 0.59
N SER A 417 39.44 30.04 0.04
CA SER A 417 40.89 29.82 0.19
C SER A 417 41.37 29.94 1.64
N SER A 418 40.84 30.90 2.40
CA SER A 418 41.14 31.06 3.83
C SER A 418 40.66 29.88 4.65
N LEU A 419 39.44 29.39 4.40
CA LEU A 419 38.91 28.20 5.06
C LEU A 419 39.71 26.93 4.72
N ARG A 420 40.18 26.80 3.47
CA ARG A 420 41.05 25.68 3.04
C ARG A 420 42.36 25.66 3.83
N LEU A 421 43.02 26.80 4.01
CA LEU A 421 44.24 26.89 4.81
C LEU A 421 43.99 26.53 6.28
N ASN A 422 42.88 26.99 6.85
CA ASN A 422 42.54 26.71 8.24
C ASN A 422 42.27 25.21 8.48
N ILE A 423 41.64 24.53 7.51
CA ILE A 423 41.43 23.08 7.55
C ILE A 423 42.77 22.33 7.48
N MET A 424 43.72 22.78 6.66
CA MET A 424 45.05 22.16 6.58
C MET A 424 45.82 22.30 7.90
N ASP A 425 45.79 23.49 8.51
CA ASP A 425 46.47 23.75 9.78
C ASP A 425 45.87 22.91 10.92
N LEU A 426 44.53 22.78 10.97
CA LEU A 426 43.87 21.90 11.93
C LEU A 426 44.21 20.42 11.73
N LYS A 427 44.35 19.95 10.48
CA LYS A 427 44.80 18.57 10.19
C LYS A 427 46.24 18.32 10.62
N GLU A 428 47.12 19.30 10.45
CA GLU A 428 48.52 19.22 10.90
C GLU A 428 48.60 19.14 12.43
N GLN A 429 47.83 20.00 13.12
CA GLN A 429 47.71 19.95 14.58
C GLN A 429 47.10 18.64 15.11
N GLU A 430 46.20 18.02 14.35
CA GLU A 430 45.65 16.70 14.67
C GLU A 430 46.71 15.60 14.53
N MET A 431 47.45 15.56 13.42
CA MET A 431 48.54 14.60 13.20
C MET A 431 49.63 14.71 14.28
N ASP A 432 49.99 15.93 14.67
CA ASP A 432 50.96 16.18 15.74
C ASP A 432 50.48 15.71 17.12
N LYS A 433 49.16 15.72 17.35
CA LYS A 433 48.56 15.23 18.60
C LYS A 433 48.42 13.70 18.61
N VAL A 434 48.15 13.09 17.46
CA VAL A 434 48.12 11.63 17.30
C VAL A 434 49.52 11.04 17.49
N ASN A 435 50.54 11.63 16.87
CA ASN A 435 51.94 11.20 17.00
C ASN A 435 52.55 11.41 18.40
N LYS A 436 51.87 12.14 19.29
CA LYS A 436 52.27 12.32 20.70
C LYS A 436 51.54 11.37 21.66
N LYS A 437 50.56 10.61 21.18
CA LYS A 437 49.76 9.66 21.96
C LYS A 437 50.25 8.20 21.87
N ASP A 438 51.03 7.88 20.84
CA ASP A 438 51.91 6.71 20.77
C ASP A 438 53.26 7.04 21.43
#